data_AF-A0A332JZZ4-F1
#
_entry.id   AF-A0A332JZZ4-F1
#
_cell.length_a   1.000
_cell.length_b   1.000
_cell.length_c   1.000
_cell.angle_alpha   90.00
_cell.angle_beta   90.00
_cell.angle_gamma   90.00
#
_symmetry.space_group_name_H-M   'P 1'
#
loop_
_entity.id
_entity.type
_entity.pdbx_description
1 polymer ?
#
loop_
_entity_poly.entity_id
_entity_poly.type
_entity_poly.pdbx_seq_one_letter_code
_entity_poly.pdbx_strand_id
1 'polypeptide(L)'
;MAFSPLFIKPVHYRDKSPVFSSGKVHKNRRKGLETSVVIDLNIISKMKDVILGKTGYEESGLQYAVKEFNKSPLYLSPGFSFNEADRDYYEELYTSFELFLKKYCPTYIDAPNSLALPPPKESKRTFKELSTGERYMHSISYLSMLLIQIIMRNFRGYSPIQKFEKYVEYMVSKVDFLTVIEAEIARYCFFESNECKDILFKKFCDKIHDNFLKKGNKKYILKNALNSASDIIYYRVVAIQSNEELDGVIQDTWLLTADEGLKYIAQSIYFIPSFDGCDHKAVRLVRNNFQRQSSYWRSCDELFESYNFQRNFINFARFTSQECESKFKLITNCILSLENELVED
;
A
#
# COMPACT_ATOMS: atom_id res chain seq x y z
N MET A 1 6.55 -1.71 19.95
CA MET A 1 6.86 -2.94 19.19
C MET A 1 8.21 -2.74 18.54
N ALA A 2 9.02 -3.79 18.44
CA ALA A 2 10.31 -3.72 17.75
C ALA A 2 10.10 -3.50 16.25
N PHE A 3 10.98 -2.72 15.62
CA PHE A 3 11.02 -2.56 14.17
C PHE A 3 11.32 -3.93 13.53
N SER A 4 10.45 -4.42 12.67
CA SER A 4 10.55 -5.77 12.11
C SER A 4 10.24 -5.78 10.62
N PRO A 5 11.25 -5.64 9.74
CA PRO A 5 11.07 -5.69 8.30
C PRO A 5 10.49 -7.02 7.83
N LEU A 6 9.57 -6.96 6.87
CA LEU A 6 8.99 -8.13 6.21
C LEU A 6 8.98 -7.93 4.69
N PHE A 7 9.35 -8.98 3.96
CA PHE A 7 9.13 -9.06 2.52
C PHE A 7 7.71 -9.55 2.25
N ILE A 8 6.90 -8.71 1.63
CA ILE A 8 5.52 -8.98 1.22
C ILE A 8 5.52 -9.32 -0.26
N LYS A 9 4.86 -10.43 -0.61
CA LYS A 9 4.49 -10.74 -2.00
C LYS A 9 3.00 -10.46 -2.16
N PRO A 10 2.59 -9.41 -2.89
CA PRO A 10 1.16 -9.12 -3.13
C PRO A 10 0.45 -10.15 -4.02
N VAL A 11 1.19 -10.81 -4.92
CA VAL A 11 0.66 -11.74 -5.92
C VAL A 11 0.95 -13.18 -5.54
N HIS A 12 -0.07 -14.00 -5.32
CA HIS A 12 0.09 -15.44 -5.05
C HIS A 12 -1.19 -16.27 -5.22
N TYR A 13 -1.04 -17.60 -5.27
CA TYR A 13 -2.15 -18.54 -5.50
C TYR A 13 -2.87 -19.01 -4.23
N ARG A 14 -2.19 -19.02 -3.08
CA ARG A 14 -2.69 -19.62 -1.83
C ARG A 14 -2.96 -18.54 -0.80
N ASP A 15 -3.90 -18.75 0.12
CA ASP A 15 -4.17 -17.79 1.20
C ASP A 15 -2.95 -17.55 2.11
N LYS A 16 -2.01 -18.51 2.15
CA LYS A 16 -0.74 -18.33 2.87
C LYS A 16 0.23 -17.48 2.04
N SER A 17 0.63 -16.33 2.60
CA SER A 17 1.62 -15.45 2.01
C SER A 17 2.94 -16.19 1.71
N PRO A 18 3.51 -16.03 0.51
CA PRO A 18 4.81 -16.59 0.18
C PRO A 18 5.90 -16.09 1.12
N VAL A 19 6.82 -16.99 1.49
CA VAL A 19 7.99 -16.64 2.29
C VAL A 19 9.13 -16.25 1.38
N PHE A 20 9.71 -15.08 1.60
CA PHE A 20 10.92 -14.67 0.91
C PHE A 20 12.11 -15.53 1.34
N SER A 21 12.91 -16.00 0.38
CA SER A 21 14.12 -16.75 0.68
C SER A 21 15.12 -16.68 -0.47
N SER A 22 16.40 -16.60 -0.12
CA SER A 22 17.51 -16.78 -1.07
C SER A 22 17.33 -17.98 -2.00
N GLY A 23 16.83 -19.13 -1.53
CA GLY A 23 16.57 -20.30 -2.38
C GLY A 23 15.58 -20.01 -3.53
N LYS A 24 14.53 -19.22 -3.26
CA LYS A 24 13.59 -18.78 -4.30
C LYS A 24 14.26 -17.82 -5.29
N VAL A 25 15.05 -16.86 -4.80
CA VAL A 25 15.78 -15.91 -5.66
C VAL A 25 16.73 -16.64 -6.62
N HIS A 26 17.51 -17.60 -6.12
CA HIS A 26 18.41 -18.38 -6.98
C HIS A 26 17.65 -19.23 -8.00
N LYS A 27 16.49 -19.79 -7.62
CA LYS A 27 15.64 -20.53 -8.54
C LYS A 27 15.08 -19.63 -9.64
N ASN A 28 14.66 -18.41 -9.30
CA ASN A 28 14.20 -17.41 -10.26
C ASN A 28 15.31 -17.07 -11.27
N ARG A 29 16.52 -16.77 -10.78
CA ARG A 29 17.67 -16.47 -11.65
C ARG A 29 17.98 -17.59 -12.64
N ARG A 30 17.92 -18.86 -12.22
CA ARG A 30 18.11 -20.03 -13.11
C ARG A 30 17.04 -20.16 -14.19
N LYS A 31 15.88 -19.54 -13.99
CA LYS A 31 14.77 -19.49 -14.96
C LYS A 31 14.78 -18.22 -15.81
N GLY A 32 15.78 -17.35 -15.67
CA GLY A 32 15.79 -16.04 -16.33
C GLY A 32 14.78 -15.04 -15.75
N LEU A 33 14.37 -15.22 -14.48
CA LEU A 33 13.53 -14.27 -13.76
C LEU A 33 14.39 -13.45 -12.81
N GLU A 34 14.20 -12.13 -12.80
CA GLU A 34 14.85 -11.23 -11.85
C GLU A 34 14.00 -11.06 -10.61
N THR A 35 14.62 -11.01 -9.43
CA THR A 35 13.87 -10.74 -8.19
C THR A 35 14.14 -9.31 -7.76
N SER A 36 13.12 -8.47 -7.88
CA SER A 36 13.20 -7.05 -7.59
C SER A 36 12.46 -6.74 -6.28
N VAL A 37 13.08 -5.93 -5.42
CA VAL A 37 12.57 -5.58 -4.11
C VAL A 37 12.34 -4.08 -4.05
N VAL A 38 11.08 -3.67 -4.12
CA VAL A 38 10.67 -2.30 -3.80
C VAL A 38 10.88 -2.08 -2.31
N ILE A 39 11.68 -1.08 -1.96
CA ILE A 39 11.97 -0.73 -0.57
C ILE A 39 11.05 0.42 -0.17
N ASP A 40 10.43 0.28 1.00
CA ASP A 40 9.61 1.31 1.65
C ASP A 40 10.47 2.33 2.42
N LEU A 41 9.99 3.57 2.53
CA LEU A 41 10.70 4.70 3.11
C LEU A 41 11.05 4.46 4.59
N ASN A 42 10.22 3.70 5.30
CA ASN A 42 10.50 3.32 6.70
C ASN A 42 11.77 2.45 6.85
N ILE A 43 12.10 1.64 5.84
CA ILE A 43 13.32 0.81 5.83
C ILE A 43 14.54 1.69 5.62
N ILE A 44 14.51 2.56 4.60
CA ILE A 44 15.62 3.46 4.30
C ILE A 44 15.83 4.45 5.46
N SER A 45 14.75 4.92 6.09
CA SER A 45 14.82 5.76 7.28
C SER A 45 15.49 5.03 8.46
N LYS A 46 15.25 3.73 8.64
CA LYS A 46 15.95 2.94 9.67
C LYS A 46 17.42 2.72 9.33
N MET A 47 17.76 2.52 8.05
CA MET A 47 19.16 2.46 7.60
C MET A 47 19.90 3.76 7.92
N LYS A 48 19.22 4.90 7.70
CA LYS A 48 19.72 6.22 8.09
C LYS A 48 20.01 6.33 9.57
N ASP A 49 19.07 5.92 10.42
CA ASP A 49 19.27 5.92 11.88
C ASP A 49 20.51 5.12 12.30
N VAL A 50 20.79 3.99 11.64
CA VAL A 50 21.98 3.16 11.91
C VAL A 50 23.27 3.87 11.50
N ILE A 51 23.29 4.53 10.34
CA ILE A 51 24.49 5.24 9.86
C ILE A 51 24.79 6.47 10.71
N LEU A 52 23.76 7.18 11.15
CA LEU A 52 23.90 8.33 12.05
C LEU A 52 24.16 7.93 13.51
N GLY A 53 24.22 6.64 13.83
CA GLY A 53 24.47 6.15 15.19
C GLY A 53 23.30 6.38 16.17
N LYS A 54 22.10 6.67 15.67
CA LYS A 54 20.87 6.81 16.49
C LYS A 54 20.35 5.47 17.00
N THR A 55 20.69 4.37 16.32
CA THR A 55 20.37 3.00 16.74
C THR A 55 21.50 2.07 16.30
N GLY A 56 21.89 1.12 17.15
CA GLY A 56 22.88 0.11 16.77
C GLY A 56 22.35 -0.82 15.67
N TYR A 57 23.24 -1.31 14.79
CA TYR A 57 22.84 -2.26 13.74
C TYR A 57 22.14 -3.50 14.31
N GLU A 58 22.67 -4.05 15.40
CA GLU A 58 22.11 -5.24 16.05
C GLU A 58 20.75 -5.01 16.72
N GLU A 59 20.39 -3.77 16.99
CA GLU A 59 19.12 -3.40 17.61
C GLU A 59 18.11 -2.85 16.58
N SER A 60 18.56 -2.62 15.35
CA SER A 60 17.77 -1.97 14.30
C SER A 60 16.65 -2.84 13.75
N GLY A 61 16.77 -4.17 13.83
CA GLY A 61 15.90 -5.13 13.17
C GLY A 61 16.20 -5.35 11.68
N LEU A 62 17.21 -4.69 11.11
CA LEU A 62 17.57 -4.80 9.68
C LEU A 62 18.36 -6.06 9.32
N GLN A 63 18.78 -6.87 10.30
CA GLN A 63 19.69 -7.99 10.05
C GLN A 63 19.13 -9.03 9.08
N TYR A 64 17.81 -9.28 9.14
CA TYR A 64 17.17 -10.20 8.20
C TYR A 64 17.25 -9.68 6.76
N ALA A 65 16.94 -8.40 6.52
CA ALA A 65 17.04 -7.80 5.20
C ALA A 65 18.49 -7.80 4.67
N VAL A 66 19.44 -7.36 5.50
CA VAL A 66 20.88 -7.36 5.15
C VAL A 66 21.40 -8.76 4.82
N LYS A 67 20.97 -9.76 5.59
CA LYS A 67 21.32 -11.16 5.31
C LYS A 67 20.81 -11.59 3.94
N GLU A 68 19.57 -11.24 3.57
CA GLU A 68 19.02 -11.62 2.26
C GLU A 68 19.68 -10.84 1.11
N PHE A 69 20.01 -9.55 1.30
CA PHE A 69 20.70 -8.71 0.31
C PHE A 69 22.10 -9.25 -0.02
N ASN A 70 22.85 -9.70 1.00
CA ASN A 70 24.18 -10.27 0.77
C ASN A 70 24.16 -11.68 0.18
N LYS A 71 23.10 -12.46 0.46
CA LYS A 71 23.04 -13.88 0.07
C LYS A 71 22.39 -14.13 -1.28
N SER A 72 21.64 -13.18 -1.82
CA SER A 72 20.74 -13.44 -2.95
C SER A 72 21.06 -12.50 -4.10
N PRO A 73 21.02 -12.96 -5.36
CA PRO A 73 21.10 -12.09 -6.52
C PRO A 73 19.75 -11.40 -6.76
N LEU A 74 19.36 -10.54 -5.84
CA LEU A 74 18.17 -9.68 -5.92
C LEU A 74 18.58 -8.24 -6.25
N TYR A 75 17.63 -7.45 -6.72
CA TYR A 75 17.85 -6.04 -7.03
C TYR A 75 16.94 -5.15 -6.19
N LEU A 76 17.49 -4.05 -5.68
CA LEU A 76 16.75 -3.09 -4.86
C LEU A 76 16.16 -1.99 -5.75
N SER A 77 14.90 -1.65 -5.50
CA SER A 77 14.18 -0.59 -6.22
C SER A 77 13.70 0.49 -5.22
N PRO A 78 14.60 1.39 -4.77
CA PRO A 78 14.27 2.39 -3.75
C PRO A 78 13.61 3.65 -4.32
N GLY A 79 13.43 3.75 -5.65
CA GLY A 79 12.93 4.96 -6.32
C GLY A 79 11.61 5.50 -5.76
N PHE A 80 10.70 4.62 -5.33
CA PHE A 80 9.46 5.03 -4.68
C PHE A 80 9.70 5.72 -3.33
N SER A 81 10.55 5.15 -2.47
CA SER A 81 10.93 5.76 -1.20
C SER A 81 11.54 7.14 -1.37
N PHE A 82 12.45 7.29 -2.35
CA PHE A 82 13.11 8.55 -2.63
C PHE A 82 12.16 9.59 -3.22
N ASN A 83 11.22 9.15 -4.05
CA ASN A 83 10.17 10.02 -4.55
C ASN A 83 9.18 10.45 -3.44
N GLU A 84 9.04 9.69 -2.36
CA GLU A 84 8.22 10.08 -1.21
C GLU A 84 8.90 11.07 -0.26
N ALA A 85 10.24 11.04 -0.18
CA ALA A 85 11.00 11.84 0.75
C ALA A 85 10.83 13.35 0.52
N ASP A 86 10.60 14.10 1.61
CA ASP A 86 10.61 15.56 1.58
C ASP A 86 12.02 16.08 1.27
N ARG A 87 12.10 17.26 0.64
CA ARG A 87 13.36 17.91 0.21
C ARG A 87 14.45 17.93 1.28
N ASP A 88 14.10 18.41 2.48
CA ASP A 88 15.05 18.59 3.59
C ASP A 88 15.61 17.26 4.11
N TYR A 89 14.94 16.16 3.78
CA TYR A 89 15.28 14.81 4.21
C TYR A 89 16.04 14.01 3.15
N TYR A 90 15.94 14.41 1.88
CA TYR A 90 16.37 13.62 0.72
C TYR A 90 17.88 13.34 0.72
N GLU A 91 18.73 14.36 0.81
CA GLU A 91 20.19 14.23 0.66
C GLU A 91 20.81 13.36 1.76
N GLU A 92 20.38 13.56 3.01
CA GLU A 92 20.84 12.77 4.15
C GLU A 92 20.37 11.31 4.03
N LEU A 93 19.13 11.10 3.56
CA LEU A 93 18.58 9.76 3.32
C LEU A 93 19.36 9.03 2.22
N TYR A 94 19.65 9.72 1.10
CA TYR A 94 20.40 9.16 -0.02
C TYR A 94 21.82 8.77 0.39
N THR A 95 22.54 9.72 0.99
CA THR A 95 23.92 9.49 1.46
C THR A 95 23.96 8.32 2.44
N SER A 96 23.00 8.24 3.36
CA SER A 96 22.97 7.16 4.34
C SER A 96 22.57 5.81 3.75
N PHE A 97 21.70 5.78 2.73
CA PHE A 97 21.36 4.56 2.00
C PHE A 97 22.60 3.95 1.34
N GLU A 98 23.36 4.76 0.58
CA GLU A 98 24.60 4.34 -0.07
C GLU A 98 25.66 3.87 0.94
N LEU A 99 25.86 4.64 2.02
CA LEU A 99 26.80 4.27 3.08
C LEU A 99 26.38 2.98 3.80
N PHE A 100 25.08 2.77 4.00
CA PHE A 100 24.54 1.56 4.62
C PHE A 100 24.80 0.34 3.75
N LEU A 101 24.50 0.41 2.45
CA LEU A 101 24.78 -0.69 1.53
C LEU A 101 26.28 -0.99 1.48
N LYS A 102 27.13 0.03 1.35
CA LYS A 102 28.59 -0.15 1.35
C LYS A 102 29.11 -0.81 2.63
N LYS A 103 28.56 -0.45 3.80
CA LYS A 103 29.04 -0.92 5.10
C LYS A 103 28.52 -2.31 5.46
N TYR A 104 27.23 -2.57 5.25
CA TYR A 104 26.56 -3.79 5.72
C TYR A 104 26.18 -4.77 4.61
N CYS A 105 26.16 -4.32 3.36
CA CYS A 105 25.87 -5.12 2.17
C CYS A 105 27.01 -5.12 1.15
N PRO A 106 28.28 -5.42 1.54
CA PRO A 106 29.44 -5.23 0.66
C PRO A 106 29.45 -6.13 -0.57
N THR A 107 28.62 -7.18 -0.61
CA THR A 107 28.50 -8.08 -1.76
C THR A 107 27.32 -7.74 -2.66
N TYR A 108 26.52 -6.73 -2.32
CA TYR A 108 25.41 -6.28 -3.14
C TYR A 108 25.93 -5.51 -4.35
N ILE A 109 25.32 -5.75 -5.49
CA ILE A 109 25.66 -5.12 -6.77
C ILE A 109 24.35 -4.71 -7.41
N ASP A 110 24.29 -3.47 -7.90
CA ASP A 110 23.12 -2.96 -8.60
C ASP A 110 22.84 -3.74 -9.89
N ALA A 111 21.59 -3.65 -10.34
CA ALA A 111 21.17 -4.22 -11.60
C ALA A 111 21.94 -3.54 -12.76
N PRO A 112 22.32 -4.28 -13.83
CA PRO A 112 23.00 -3.68 -14.99
C PRO A 112 22.21 -2.55 -15.66
N ASN A 113 20.88 -2.57 -15.52
CA ASN A 113 19.94 -1.57 -16.03
C ASN A 113 19.48 -0.57 -14.95
N SER A 114 20.21 -0.44 -13.84
CA SER A 114 19.87 0.53 -12.79
C SER A 114 19.82 1.95 -13.35
N LEU A 115 18.76 2.69 -13.01
CA LEU A 115 18.61 4.10 -13.34
C LEU A 115 19.06 4.98 -12.17
N ALA A 116 19.41 6.22 -12.48
CA ALA A 116 19.61 7.24 -11.46
C ALA A 116 18.33 7.42 -10.63
N LEU A 117 18.51 7.64 -9.33
CA LEU A 117 17.39 7.94 -8.43
C LEU A 117 16.71 9.27 -8.80
N PRO A 118 15.41 9.42 -8.48
CA PRO A 118 14.68 10.65 -8.78
C PRO A 118 15.33 11.85 -8.10
N PRO A 119 15.32 13.05 -8.70
CA PRO A 119 15.85 14.24 -8.04
C PRO A 119 15.02 14.61 -6.80
N PRO A 120 15.59 15.38 -5.84
CA PRO A 120 14.84 15.88 -4.69
C PRO A 120 13.66 16.76 -5.13
N LYS A 121 12.53 16.65 -4.43
CA LYS A 121 11.34 17.45 -4.70
C LYS A 121 11.53 18.92 -4.31
N GLU A 122 10.87 19.82 -5.03
CA GLU A 122 10.96 21.27 -4.78
C GLU A 122 10.09 21.74 -3.61
N SER A 123 8.98 21.06 -3.32
CA SER A 123 7.98 21.43 -2.31
C SER A 123 7.72 20.31 -1.30
N LYS A 124 6.95 20.65 -0.24
CA LYS A 124 6.47 19.67 0.74
C LYS A 124 5.46 18.73 0.09
N ARG A 125 5.31 17.53 0.64
CA ARG A 125 4.37 16.55 0.10
C ARG A 125 2.92 16.86 0.50
N THR A 126 2.16 17.49 -0.37
CA THR A 126 0.68 17.51 -0.33
C THR A 126 0.10 16.93 -1.62
N PHE A 127 -1.16 16.46 -1.58
CA PHE A 127 -1.78 15.88 -2.78
C PHE A 127 -1.83 16.87 -3.96
N LYS A 128 -2.06 18.16 -3.68
CA LYS A 128 -2.10 19.22 -4.70
C LYS A 128 -0.72 19.47 -5.35
N GLU A 129 0.36 19.29 -4.58
CA GLU A 129 1.75 19.53 -5.01
C GLU A 129 2.37 18.30 -5.71
N LEU A 130 1.70 17.15 -5.70
CA LEU A 130 2.11 15.99 -6.49
C LEU A 130 2.06 16.29 -7.99
N SER A 131 2.97 15.66 -8.74
CA SER A 131 2.92 15.70 -10.21
C SER A 131 1.59 15.16 -10.73
N THR A 132 1.21 15.54 -11.95
CA THR A 132 -0.04 15.05 -12.55
C THR A 132 -0.13 13.52 -12.56
N GLY A 133 0.95 12.82 -12.94
CA GLY A 133 1.00 11.36 -12.91
C GLY A 133 0.83 10.78 -11.51
N GLU A 134 1.49 11.35 -10.50
CA GLU A 134 1.32 10.93 -9.11
C GLU A 134 -0.10 11.16 -8.60
N ARG A 135 -0.73 12.30 -8.94
CA ARG A 135 -2.13 12.55 -8.57
C ARG A 135 -3.07 11.53 -9.20
N TYR A 136 -2.86 11.17 -10.47
CA TYR A 136 -3.61 10.08 -11.12
C TYR A 136 -3.51 8.80 -10.29
N MET A 137 -2.28 8.36 -9.98
CA MET A 137 -2.05 7.13 -9.22
C MET A 137 -2.69 7.17 -7.83
N HIS A 138 -2.53 8.26 -7.07
CA HIS A 138 -2.96 8.32 -5.68
C HIS A 138 -4.44 8.68 -5.50
N SER A 139 -5.11 9.23 -6.52
CA SER A 139 -6.42 9.87 -6.40
C SER A 139 -7.48 9.03 -5.70
N ILE A 140 -7.70 7.79 -6.14
CA ILE A 140 -8.72 6.90 -5.59
C ILE A 140 -8.39 6.47 -4.16
N SER A 141 -7.15 6.09 -3.91
CA SER A 141 -6.71 5.64 -2.58
C SER A 141 -6.75 6.81 -1.59
N TYR A 142 -6.29 8.00 -1.98
CA TYR A 142 -6.33 9.20 -1.16
C TYR A 142 -7.77 9.63 -0.84
N LEU A 143 -8.64 9.68 -1.86
CA LEU A 143 -10.07 9.95 -1.68
C LEU A 143 -10.71 8.97 -0.70
N SER A 144 -10.45 7.67 -0.87
CA SER A 144 -11.00 6.64 0.01
C SER A 144 -10.55 6.81 1.45
N MET A 145 -9.26 7.11 1.67
CA MET A 145 -8.72 7.34 3.01
C MET A 145 -9.35 8.58 3.66
N LEU A 146 -9.52 9.67 2.92
CA LEU A 146 -10.23 10.86 3.42
C LEU A 146 -11.68 10.54 3.79
N LEU A 147 -12.38 9.83 2.92
CA LEU A 147 -13.77 9.46 3.12
C LEU A 147 -13.97 8.59 4.37
N ILE A 148 -13.06 7.63 4.63
CA ILE A 148 -13.09 6.83 5.87
C ILE A 148 -12.97 7.71 7.11
N GLN A 149 -12.06 8.70 7.11
CA GLN A 149 -11.89 9.63 8.24
C GLN A 149 -13.15 10.47 8.48
N ILE A 150 -13.75 10.99 7.41
CA ILE A 150 -14.96 11.81 7.46
C ILE A 150 -16.15 10.99 7.96
N ILE A 151 -16.33 9.78 7.45
CA ILE A 151 -17.41 8.90 7.88
C ILE A 151 -17.28 8.60 9.38
N MET A 152 -16.08 8.27 9.84
CA MET A 152 -15.83 8.02 11.27
C MET A 152 -16.05 9.26 12.15
N ARG A 153 -15.74 10.46 11.64
CA ARG A 153 -15.90 11.71 12.40
C ARG A 153 -17.35 12.15 12.49
N ASN A 154 -18.08 12.10 11.37
CA ASN A 154 -19.38 12.74 11.19
C ASN A 154 -20.56 11.79 11.49
N PHE A 155 -20.36 10.48 11.39
CA PHE A 155 -21.42 9.47 11.57
C PHE A 155 -21.16 8.58 12.80
N ARG A 156 -20.81 9.20 13.94
CA ARG A 156 -20.48 8.47 15.18
C ARG A 156 -21.61 7.56 15.69
N GLY A 157 -22.86 7.99 15.51
CA GLY A 157 -24.05 7.24 15.94
C GLY A 157 -24.49 6.14 14.97
N TYR A 158 -23.82 5.98 13.82
CA TYR A 158 -24.15 4.94 12.86
C TYR A 158 -23.51 3.62 13.28
N SER A 159 -24.23 2.52 13.06
CA SER A 159 -23.67 1.18 13.18
C SER A 159 -22.51 0.97 12.18
N PRO A 160 -21.61 0.01 12.44
CA PRO A 160 -20.52 -0.35 11.52
C PRO A 160 -20.98 -0.55 10.06
N ILE A 161 -22.08 -1.28 9.85
CA ILE A 161 -22.60 -1.54 8.50
C ILE A 161 -23.12 -0.27 7.83
N GLN A 162 -23.81 0.61 8.56
CA GLN A 162 -24.29 1.88 8.02
C GLN A 162 -23.14 2.82 7.61
N LYS A 163 -22.01 2.78 8.33
CA LYS A 163 -20.78 3.51 7.92
C LYS A 163 -20.22 2.93 6.63
N PHE A 164 -20.18 1.61 6.49
CA PHE A 164 -19.75 0.95 5.25
C PHE A 164 -20.70 1.22 4.08
N GLU A 165 -22.02 1.23 4.30
CA GLU A 165 -23.01 1.63 3.31
C GLU A 165 -22.76 3.06 2.81
N LYS A 166 -22.49 4.01 3.71
CA LYS A 166 -22.15 5.38 3.32
C LYS A 166 -20.87 5.47 2.49
N TYR A 167 -19.86 4.66 2.81
CA TYR A 167 -18.64 4.58 2.02
C TYR A 167 -18.94 4.07 0.61
N VAL A 168 -19.65 2.94 0.49
CA VAL A 168 -19.99 2.34 -0.81
C VAL A 168 -20.90 3.27 -1.62
N GLU A 169 -21.93 3.85 -1.00
CA GLU A 169 -22.85 4.80 -1.64
C GLU A 169 -22.08 5.99 -2.25
N TYR A 170 -21.15 6.59 -1.50
CA TYR A 170 -20.33 7.70 -2.01
C TYR A 170 -19.43 7.26 -3.16
N MET A 171 -18.67 6.18 -2.99
CA MET A 171 -17.71 5.69 -3.98
C MET A 171 -18.40 5.27 -5.28
N VAL A 172 -19.59 4.67 -5.20
CA VAL A 172 -20.36 4.28 -6.40
C VAL A 172 -21.06 5.49 -7.03
N SER A 173 -21.78 6.30 -6.26
CA SER A 173 -22.65 7.34 -6.82
C SER A 173 -21.93 8.63 -7.21
N LYS A 174 -20.85 8.99 -6.51
CA LYS A 174 -20.12 10.25 -6.73
C LYS A 174 -18.84 10.07 -7.53
N VAL A 175 -18.16 8.94 -7.33
CA VAL A 175 -16.83 8.69 -7.91
C VAL A 175 -16.93 7.76 -9.12
N ASP A 176 -17.97 6.92 -9.18
CA ASP A 176 -18.08 5.81 -10.13
C ASP A 176 -16.81 4.92 -10.09
N PHE A 177 -16.34 4.62 -8.88
CA PHE A 177 -15.19 3.75 -8.69
C PHE A 177 -15.22 3.12 -7.30
N LEU A 178 -15.14 1.80 -7.23
CA LEU A 178 -15.14 1.04 -5.98
C LEU A 178 -14.03 0.01 -6.05
N THR A 179 -13.00 0.18 -5.21
CA THR A 179 -11.82 -0.67 -5.22
C THR A 179 -11.77 -1.56 -3.99
N VAL A 180 -11.31 -2.79 -4.20
CA VAL A 180 -11.39 -3.84 -3.18
C VAL A 180 -10.44 -3.60 -2.00
N ILE A 181 -9.21 -3.12 -2.24
CA ILE A 181 -8.24 -2.88 -1.15
C ILE A 181 -8.75 -1.80 -0.20
N GLU A 182 -9.18 -0.66 -0.74
CA GLU A 182 -9.69 0.47 0.03
C GLU A 182 -11.00 0.12 0.74
N ALA A 183 -11.90 -0.64 0.09
CA ALA A 183 -13.09 -1.15 0.74
C ALA A 183 -12.77 -2.14 1.87
N GLU A 184 -11.75 -2.98 1.72
CA GLU A 184 -11.29 -3.88 2.78
C GLU A 184 -10.74 -3.08 3.98
N ILE A 185 -9.94 -2.05 3.73
CA ILE A 185 -9.48 -1.12 4.77
C ILE A 185 -10.69 -0.45 5.46
N ALA A 186 -11.67 0.03 4.70
CA ALA A 186 -12.89 0.63 5.25
C ALA A 186 -13.64 -0.35 6.17
N ARG A 187 -13.75 -1.64 5.79
CA ARG A 187 -14.38 -2.66 6.63
C ARG A 187 -13.69 -2.81 7.97
N TYR A 188 -12.36 -2.83 8.01
CA TYR A 188 -11.62 -2.88 9.28
C TYR A 188 -11.76 -1.59 10.09
N CYS A 189 -11.68 -0.43 9.44
CA CYS A 189 -11.79 0.87 10.10
C CYS A 189 -13.19 1.11 10.72
N PHE A 190 -14.25 0.59 10.13
CA PHE A 190 -15.62 0.73 10.66
C PHE A 190 -16.02 -0.39 11.63
N PHE A 191 -15.28 -1.50 11.65
CA PHE A 191 -15.59 -2.64 12.51
C PHE A 191 -15.40 -2.30 13.99
N GLU A 192 -16.42 -2.57 14.80
CA GLU A 192 -16.35 -2.43 16.25
C GLU A 192 -15.88 -3.73 16.89
N SER A 193 -14.60 -3.79 17.29
CA SER A 193 -13.95 -5.01 17.80
C SER A 193 -14.38 -5.42 19.21
N ASN A 194 -15.34 -4.71 19.82
CA ASN A 194 -15.78 -4.92 21.21
C ASN A 194 -16.53 -6.24 21.42
N GLU A 195 -17.22 -6.74 20.39
CA GLU A 195 -17.96 -8.00 20.44
C GLU A 195 -17.10 -9.20 19.99
N CYS A 196 -15.87 -8.95 19.52
CA CYS A 196 -14.95 -9.99 19.09
C CYS A 196 -14.28 -10.67 20.30
N LYS A 197 -14.62 -11.93 20.53
CA LYS A 197 -13.98 -12.77 21.57
C LYS A 197 -12.58 -13.27 21.18
N ASP A 198 -12.24 -13.23 19.88
CA ASP A 198 -10.92 -13.60 19.39
C ASP A 198 -9.94 -12.44 19.62
N ILE A 199 -9.09 -12.58 20.63
CA ILE A 199 -8.10 -11.58 21.04
C ILE A 199 -7.06 -11.34 19.94
N LEU A 200 -6.67 -12.38 19.19
CA LEU A 200 -5.68 -12.24 18.12
C LEU A 200 -6.27 -11.46 16.95
N PHE A 201 -7.50 -11.79 16.56
CA PHE A 201 -8.20 -11.05 15.52
C PHE A 201 -8.53 -9.62 15.94
N LYS A 202 -8.89 -9.39 17.21
CA LYS A 202 -9.06 -8.03 17.74
C LYS A 202 -7.80 -7.19 17.57
N LYS A 203 -6.63 -7.72 18.00
CA LYS A 203 -5.35 -7.03 17.81
C LYS A 203 -5.03 -6.78 16.33
N PHE A 204 -5.36 -7.73 15.45
CA PHE A 204 -5.23 -7.57 14.01
C PHE A 204 -6.06 -6.38 13.49
N CYS A 205 -7.35 -6.32 13.87
CA CYS A 205 -8.24 -5.21 13.50
C CYS A 205 -7.74 -3.86 14.04
N ASP A 206 -7.36 -3.82 15.32
CA ASP A 206 -6.89 -2.59 15.97
C ASP A 206 -5.64 -2.05 15.27
N LYS A 207 -4.76 -2.93 14.76
CA LYS A 207 -3.56 -2.52 14.01
C LYS A 207 -3.87 -1.88 12.66
N ILE A 208 -4.82 -2.43 11.91
CA ILE A 208 -5.27 -1.83 10.66
C ILE A 208 -5.97 -0.51 10.96
N HIS A 209 -6.90 -0.50 11.91
CA HIS A 209 -7.62 0.69 12.33
C HIS A 209 -6.66 1.81 12.73
N ASP A 210 -5.70 1.56 13.62
CA ASP A 210 -4.75 2.57 14.08
C ASP A 210 -3.80 3.06 12.98
N ASN A 211 -3.55 2.24 11.95
CA ASN A 211 -2.71 2.65 10.82
C ASN A 211 -3.44 3.61 9.88
N PHE A 212 -4.69 3.28 9.53
CA PHE A 212 -5.44 3.97 8.48
C PHE A 212 -6.42 5.03 9.02
N LEU A 213 -6.81 4.96 10.30
CA LEU A 213 -7.68 5.94 10.95
C LEU A 213 -6.89 6.79 11.95
N LYS A 214 -6.80 8.10 11.71
CA LYS A 214 -5.95 9.01 12.49
C LYS A 214 -6.79 10.12 13.06
N LYS A 215 -6.58 10.40 14.35
CA LYS A 215 -7.20 11.52 15.05
C LYS A 215 -6.22 12.69 15.09
N GLY A 216 -6.70 13.90 14.89
CA GLY A 216 -5.89 15.12 14.96
C GLY A 216 -6.48 16.22 14.09
N ASN A 217 -5.73 17.32 13.98
CA ASN A 217 -6.12 18.44 13.14
C ASN A 217 -6.14 18.06 11.64
N LYS A 218 -6.80 18.90 10.84
CA LYS A 218 -6.92 18.77 9.39
C LYS A 218 -5.59 18.41 8.71
N LYS A 219 -4.53 19.20 8.96
CA LYS A 219 -3.22 19.00 8.34
C LYS A 219 -2.62 17.63 8.62
N TYR A 220 -2.79 17.13 9.86
CA TYR A 220 -2.34 15.80 10.22
C TYR A 220 -3.15 14.71 9.51
N ILE A 221 -4.47 14.84 9.44
CA ILE A 221 -5.34 13.89 8.73
C ILE A 221 -4.97 13.83 7.23
N LEU A 222 -4.85 14.97 6.56
CA LEU A 222 -4.49 15.04 5.13
C LEU A 222 -3.14 14.36 4.86
N LYS A 223 -2.13 14.65 5.68
CA LYS A 223 -0.80 14.03 5.57
C LYS A 223 -0.89 12.50 5.70
N ASN A 224 -1.59 12.00 6.73
CA ASN A 224 -1.69 10.56 6.95
C ASN A 224 -2.54 9.83 5.90
N ALA A 225 -3.60 10.47 5.39
CA ALA A 225 -4.39 9.92 4.29
C ALA A 225 -3.54 9.77 3.03
N LEU A 226 -2.65 10.73 2.75
CA LEU A 226 -1.73 10.63 1.61
C LEU A 226 -0.67 9.54 1.81
N ASN A 227 -0.10 9.42 3.02
CA ASN A 227 0.83 8.35 3.35
C ASN A 227 0.15 6.97 3.19
N SER A 228 -1.06 6.81 3.75
CA SER A 228 -1.85 5.58 3.60
C SER A 228 -2.15 5.24 2.12
N ALA A 229 -2.44 6.27 1.31
CA ALA A 229 -2.60 6.07 -0.13
C ALA A 229 -1.32 5.58 -0.80
N SER A 230 -0.15 6.05 -0.34
CA SER A 230 1.16 5.64 -0.87
C SER A 230 1.44 4.16 -0.58
N ASP A 231 1.16 3.71 0.64
CA ASP A 231 1.31 2.30 1.04
C ASP A 231 0.47 1.38 0.15
N ILE A 232 -0.78 1.78 -0.12
CA ILE A 232 -1.67 1.05 -1.03
C ILE A 232 -1.12 1.05 -2.46
N ILE A 233 -0.57 2.16 -2.92
CA ILE A 233 0.04 2.24 -4.25
C ILE A 233 1.29 1.38 -4.35
N TYR A 234 2.15 1.32 -3.32
CA TYR A 234 3.30 0.42 -3.32
C TYR A 234 2.87 -1.04 -3.41
N TYR A 235 1.83 -1.42 -2.66
CA TYR A 235 1.26 -2.76 -2.73
C TYR A 235 0.73 -3.09 -4.14
N ARG A 236 0.02 -2.15 -4.76
CA ARG A 236 -0.50 -2.29 -6.14
C ARG A 236 0.61 -2.35 -7.17
N VAL A 237 1.59 -1.44 -7.11
CA VAL A 237 2.69 -1.38 -8.10
C VAL A 237 3.54 -2.65 -8.04
N VAL A 238 3.82 -3.17 -6.86
CA VAL A 238 4.54 -4.44 -6.71
C VAL A 238 3.74 -5.60 -7.31
N ALA A 239 2.41 -5.57 -7.22
CA ALA A 239 1.56 -6.52 -7.93
C ALA A 239 1.59 -6.32 -9.45
N ILE A 240 1.48 -5.07 -9.90
CA ILE A 240 1.50 -4.71 -11.33
C ILE A 240 2.79 -5.15 -11.99
N GLN A 241 3.94 -4.87 -11.37
CA GLN A 241 5.24 -5.22 -11.95
C GLN A 241 5.59 -6.71 -11.82
N SER A 242 4.85 -7.47 -11.01
CA SER A 242 5.12 -8.90 -10.88
C SER A 242 4.69 -9.63 -12.15
N ASN A 243 5.60 -10.45 -12.69
CA ASN A 243 5.48 -11.15 -13.96
C ASN A 243 5.40 -10.25 -15.20
N GLU A 244 5.68 -8.96 -15.07
CA GLU A 244 5.86 -8.06 -16.20
C GLU A 244 7.33 -8.03 -16.63
N GLU A 245 7.55 -7.64 -17.88
CA GLU A 245 8.88 -7.50 -18.48
C GLU A 245 9.44 -6.10 -18.22
N LEU A 246 10.69 -6.03 -17.77
CA LEU A 246 11.50 -4.82 -17.70
C LEU A 246 12.81 -5.09 -18.45
N ASP A 247 13.08 -4.29 -19.49
CA ASP A 247 14.27 -4.43 -20.35
C ASP A 247 14.54 -5.85 -20.86
N GLY A 248 13.49 -6.58 -21.28
CA GLY A 248 13.64 -7.95 -21.76
C GLY A 248 13.55 -9.04 -20.68
N VAL A 249 13.41 -8.67 -19.40
CA VAL A 249 13.49 -9.63 -18.28
C VAL A 249 12.25 -9.57 -17.40
N ILE A 250 11.63 -10.73 -17.16
CA ILE A 250 10.45 -10.87 -16.32
C ILE A 250 10.82 -10.70 -14.84
N GLN A 251 10.02 -9.92 -14.12
CA GLN A 251 10.27 -9.53 -12.73
C GLN A 251 9.44 -10.33 -11.71
N ASP A 252 10.07 -10.93 -10.69
CA ASP A 252 9.44 -11.39 -9.45
C ASP A 252 9.54 -10.28 -8.40
N THR A 253 8.56 -9.38 -8.38
CA THR A 253 8.62 -8.18 -7.53
C THR A 253 8.11 -8.44 -6.10
N TRP A 254 8.80 -7.90 -5.11
CA TRP A 254 8.47 -7.95 -3.68
C TRP A 254 8.49 -6.56 -3.06
N LEU A 255 7.75 -6.37 -1.96
CA LEU A 255 7.80 -5.16 -1.15
C LEU A 255 8.52 -5.45 0.16
N LEU A 256 9.53 -4.67 0.52
CA LEU A 256 10.16 -4.71 1.85
C LEU A 256 9.68 -3.53 2.68
N THR A 257 8.95 -3.82 3.76
CA THR A 257 8.39 -2.80 4.65
C THR A 257 8.44 -3.23 6.12
N ALA A 258 8.54 -2.27 7.03
CA ALA A 258 8.31 -2.48 8.45
C ALA A 258 6.93 -1.97 8.91
N ASP A 259 6.11 -1.40 8.02
CA ASP A 259 4.78 -0.90 8.34
C ASP A 259 3.84 -2.05 8.73
N GLU A 260 3.31 -1.97 9.95
CA GLU A 260 2.44 -3.02 10.48
C GLU A 260 1.09 -3.03 9.75
N GLY A 261 0.50 -1.87 9.47
CA GLY A 261 -0.79 -1.79 8.80
C GLY A 261 -0.76 -2.45 7.43
N LEU A 262 0.29 -2.20 6.65
CA LEU A 262 0.48 -2.82 5.34
C LEU A 262 0.72 -4.33 5.44
N LYS A 263 1.49 -4.80 6.44
CA LYS A 263 1.66 -6.24 6.70
C LYS A 263 0.35 -6.94 7.03
N TYR A 264 -0.51 -6.32 7.85
CA TYR A 264 -1.82 -6.89 8.18
C TYR A 264 -2.77 -6.84 6.99
N ILE A 265 -2.78 -5.76 6.21
CA ILE A 265 -3.59 -5.70 4.99
C ILE A 265 -3.16 -6.78 4.00
N ALA A 266 -1.86 -7.00 3.79
CA ALA A 266 -1.36 -8.07 2.92
C ALA A 266 -1.70 -9.49 3.39
N GLN A 267 -2.15 -9.68 4.63
CA GLN A 267 -2.70 -10.94 5.12
C GLN A 267 -4.22 -11.05 4.92
N SER A 268 -4.91 -9.92 4.75
CA SER A 268 -6.36 -9.85 4.54
C SER A 268 -6.76 -9.88 3.06
N ILE A 269 -5.88 -9.43 2.17
CA ILE A 269 -6.13 -9.35 0.74
C ILE A 269 -4.85 -9.61 -0.03
N TYR A 270 -4.98 -10.27 -1.18
CA TYR A 270 -3.90 -10.48 -2.12
C TYR A 270 -4.39 -10.55 -3.57
N PHE A 271 -3.49 -10.35 -4.51
CA PHE A 271 -3.77 -10.48 -5.93
C PHE A 271 -3.60 -11.92 -6.40
N ILE A 272 -4.57 -12.43 -7.15
CA ILE A 272 -4.49 -13.77 -7.73
C ILE A 272 -3.91 -13.64 -9.14
N PRO A 273 -2.87 -14.43 -9.48
CA PRO A 273 -2.40 -14.54 -10.85
C PRO A 273 -3.55 -14.86 -11.81
N SER A 274 -3.72 -14.04 -12.84
CA SER A 274 -4.84 -14.17 -13.76
C SER A 274 -4.46 -15.02 -14.98
N PHE A 275 -5.47 -15.59 -15.65
CA PHE A 275 -5.25 -16.36 -16.87
C PHE A 275 -4.92 -15.50 -18.10
N ASP A 276 -5.12 -14.18 -18.03
CA ASP A 276 -4.84 -13.23 -19.12
C ASP A 276 -3.46 -12.57 -19.01
N GLY A 277 -2.59 -13.08 -18.12
CA GLY A 277 -1.21 -12.60 -17.96
C GLY A 277 -1.07 -11.34 -17.10
N CYS A 278 -2.15 -10.80 -16.54
CA CYS A 278 -2.13 -9.59 -15.70
C CYS A 278 -2.45 -9.89 -14.24
N ASP A 279 -1.41 -10.22 -13.48
CA ASP A 279 -1.50 -10.71 -12.10
C ASP A 279 -2.07 -9.72 -11.06
N HIS A 280 -2.38 -8.49 -11.46
CA HIS A 280 -2.85 -7.42 -10.60
C HIS A 280 -4.35 -7.07 -10.76
N LYS A 281 -5.08 -7.81 -11.63
CA LYS A 281 -6.50 -7.50 -11.92
C LYS A 281 -7.47 -8.12 -10.92
N ALA A 282 -7.23 -9.36 -10.52
CA ALA A 282 -8.10 -10.10 -9.62
C ALA A 282 -7.52 -10.11 -8.21
N VAL A 283 -8.38 -9.96 -7.21
CA VAL A 283 -8.00 -10.00 -5.80
C VAL A 283 -8.81 -11.04 -5.05
N ARG A 284 -8.23 -11.57 -3.99
CA ARG A 284 -8.86 -12.49 -3.07
C ARG A 284 -8.84 -11.92 -1.67
N LEU A 285 -10.01 -11.96 -1.05
CA LEU A 285 -10.20 -11.63 0.35
C LEU A 285 -9.97 -12.88 1.20
N VAL A 286 -9.16 -12.74 2.23
CA VAL A 286 -8.92 -13.78 3.24
C VAL A 286 -9.87 -13.52 4.40
N ARG A 287 -10.67 -14.53 4.74
CA ARG A 287 -11.63 -14.49 5.84
C ARG A 287 -11.29 -15.56 6.85
N ASN A 288 -11.11 -15.17 8.12
CA ASN A 288 -10.99 -16.12 9.21
C ASN A 288 -12.38 -16.68 9.63
N ASN A 289 -12.38 -17.62 10.57
CA ASN A 289 -13.63 -18.25 11.03
C ASN A 289 -14.59 -17.25 11.70
N PHE A 290 -14.09 -16.27 12.45
CA PHE A 290 -14.91 -15.23 13.05
C PHE A 290 -15.60 -14.38 11.98
N GLN A 291 -14.85 -13.88 10.99
CA GLN A 291 -15.37 -13.06 9.91
C GLN A 291 -16.45 -13.79 9.10
N ARG A 292 -16.26 -15.09 8.83
CA ARG A 292 -17.26 -15.91 8.13
C ARG A 292 -18.59 -16.06 8.89
N GLN A 293 -18.56 -16.00 10.22
CA GLN A 293 -19.75 -16.14 11.07
C GLN A 293 -20.39 -14.79 11.41
N SER A 294 -19.59 -13.74 11.48
CA SER A 294 -20.01 -12.37 11.79
C SER A 294 -21.05 -11.86 10.77
N SER A 295 -22.16 -11.32 11.28
CA SER A 295 -23.16 -10.63 10.45
C SER A 295 -22.57 -9.43 9.72
N TYR A 296 -21.82 -8.58 10.42
CA TYR A 296 -21.17 -7.40 9.84
C TYR A 296 -20.33 -7.73 8.60
N TRP A 297 -19.36 -8.65 8.73
CA TRP A 297 -18.47 -9.01 7.63
C TRP A 297 -19.22 -9.60 6.44
N ARG A 298 -20.20 -10.50 6.68
CA ARG A 298 -21.05 -11.05 5.61
C ARG A 298 -21.86 -9.97 4.91
N SER A 299 -22.51 -9.07 5.65
CA SER A 299 -23.28 -7.97 5.06
C SER A 299 -22.40 -7.02 4.25
N CYS A 300 -21.17 -6.73 4.70
CA CYS A 300 -20.21 -5.94 3.94
C CYS A 300 -19.73 -6.64 2.67
N ASP A 301 -19.54 -7.97 2.71
CA ASP A 301 -19.18 -8.77 1.54
C ASP A 301 -20.35 -8.80 0.52
N GLU A 302 -21.56 -9.10 0.96
CA GLU A 302 -22.79 -9.10 0.15
C GLU A 302 -23.08 -7.74 -0.50
N LEU A 303 -22.97 -6.65 0.27
CA LEU A 303 -23.16 -5.29 -0.24
C LEU A 303 -22.15 -4.97 -1.36
N PHE A 304 -20.87 -5.24 -1.11
CA PHE A 304 -19.80 -4.98 -2.07
C PHE A 304 -19.97 -5.80 -3.36
N GLU A 305 -20.34 -7.08 -3.23
CA GLU A 305 -20.61 -7.97 -4.37
C GLU A 305 -21.81 -7.51 -5.18
N SER A 306 -22.90 -7.09 -4.53
CA SER A 306 -24.11 -6.62 -5.22
C SER A 306 -23.82 -5.41 -6.14
N TYR A 307 -23.03 -4.45 -5.67
CA TYR A 307 -22.65 -3.29 -6.46
C TYR A 307 -21.70 -3.64 -7.61
N ASN A 308 -20.72 -4.52 -7.37
CA ASN A 308 -19.83 -4.96 -8.44
C ASN A 308 -20.57 -5.75 -9.52
N PHE A 309 -21.52 -6.61 -9.12
CA PHE A 309 -22.36 -7.35 -10.05
C PHE A 309 -23.14 -6.38 -10.95
N GLN A 310 -23.80 -5.36 -10.38
CA GLN A 310 -24.55 -4.35 -11.15
C GLN A 310 -23.65 -3.57 -12.12
N ARG A 311 -22.41 -3.24 -11.74
CA ARG A 311 -21.47 -2.48 -12.58
C ARG A 311 -20.87 -3.31 -13.71
N ASN A 312 -20.64 -4.61 -13.51
CA ASN A 312 -20.09 -5.49 -14.55
C ASN A 312 -21.01 -5.66 -15.77
N PHE A 313 -22.30 -5.31 -15.68
CA PHE A 313 -23.20 -5.25 -16.84
C PHE A 313 -23.08 -3.95 -17.66
N ILE A 314 -22.35 -2.95 -17.16
CA ILE A 314 -22.24 -1.63 -17.80
C ILE A 314 -20.87 -1.54 -18.51
N ASN A 315 -20.92 -1.75 -19.83
CA ASN A 315 -19.94 -1.39 -20.88
C ASN A 315 -18.43 -1.53 -20.59
N PHE A 316 -17.81 -2.52 -21.24
CA PHE A 316 -16.38 -2.57 -21.55
C PHE A 316 -16.00 -1.59 -22.69
N ALA A 317 -16.48 -0.34 -22.62
CA ALA A 317 -16.04 0.68 -23.57
C ALA A 317 -14.64 1.14 -23.17
N ARG A 318 -13.71 1.18 -24.14
CA ARG A 318 -12.44 1.88 -23.93
C ARG A 318 -12.75 3.36 -23.77
N PHE A 319 -12.43 3.92 -22.62
CA PHE A 319 -12.52 5.36 -22.40
C PHE A 319 -11.59 6.09 -23.37
N THR A 320 -12.11 7.14 -23.99
CA THR A 320 -11.30 8.15 -24.66
C THR A 320 -10.46 8.91 -23.64
N SER A 321 -9.36 9.54 -24.08
CA SER A 321 -8.54 10.38 -23.21
C SER A 321 -9.37 11.47 -22.52
N GLN A 322 -10.34 12.05 -23.23
CA GLN A 322 -11.22 13.09 -22.70
C GLN A 322 -12.15 12.58 -21.58
N GLU A 323 -12.64 11.35 -21.69
CA GLU A 323 -13.45 10.72 -20.64
C GLU A 323 -12.59 10.39 -19.41
N CYS A 324 -11.37 9.91 -19.60
CA CYS A 324 -10.41 9.70 -18.51
C CYS A 324 -10.10 11.01 -17.76
N GLU A 325 -9.85 12.10 -18.48
CA GLU A 325 -9.62 13.42 -17.89
C GLU A 325 -10.85 13.94 -17.14
N SER A 326 -12.04 13.74 -17.71
CA SER A 326 -13.31 14.13 -17.07
C SER A 326 -13.55 13.38 -15.77
N LYS A 327 -13.29 12.06 -15.75
CA LYS A 327 -13.35 11.25 -14.54
C LYS A 327 -12.32 11.69 -13.51
N PHE A 328 -11.09 11.98 -13.92
CA PHE A 328 -10.05 12.46 -13.00
C PHE A 328 -10.39 13.82 -12.40
N LYS A 329 -10.98 14.73 -13.18
CA LYS A 329 -11.47 16.01 -12.69
C LYS A 329 -12.60 15.84 -11.66
N LEU A 330 -13.53 14.91 -11.90
CA LEU A 330 -14.58 14.55 -10.95
C LEU A 330 -13.98 14.05 -9.63
N ILE A 331 -13.04 13.10 -9.68
CA ILE A 331 -12.36 12.57 -8.49
C ILE A 331 -11.63 13.69 -7.74
N THR A 332 -10.92 14.56 -8.44
CA THR A 332 -10.22 15.69 -7.84
C THR A 332 -11.17 16.66 -7.16
N ASN A 333 -12.34 16.93 -7.75
CA ASN A 333 -13.37 17.75 -7.12
C ASN A 333 -13.94 17.10 -5.85
N CYS A 334 -14.16 15.78 -5.85
CA CYS A 334 -14.54 15.03 -4.66
C CYS A 334 -13.48 15.15 -3.56
N ILE A 335 -12.19 14.99 -3.91
CA ILE A 335 -11.07 15.16 -2.96
C ILE A 335 -11.14 16.56 -2.33
N LEU A 336 -11.19 17.62 -3.15
CA LEU A 336 -11.25 18.99 -2.65
C LEU A 336 -12.47 19.24 -1.74
N SER A 337 -13.63 18.66 -2.08
CA SER A 337 -14.83 18.74 -1.24
C SER A 337 -14.60 18.09 0.12
N LEU A 338 -14.01 16.89 0.17
CA LEU A 338 -13.72 16.18 1.42
C LEU A 338 -12.64 16.90 2.24
N GLU A 339 -11.60 17.44 1.60
CA GLU A 339 -10.58 18.24 2.28
C GLU A 339 -11.18 19.49 2.93
N ASN A 340 -12.19 20.11 2.32
CA ASN A 340 -12.89 21.26 2.88
C ASN A 340 -13.85 20.90 4.02
N GLU A 341 -14.44 19.70 4.01
CA GLU A 341 -15.30 19.20 5.09
C GLU A 341 -14.51 18.91 6.39
N LEU A 342 -13.21 18.63 6.26
CA LEU A 342 -12.31 18.59 7.42
C LEU A 342 -12.12 20.01 7.97
N VAL A 343 -12.86 20.32 9.04
CA VAL A 343 -12.75 21.57 9.80
C VAL A 343 -11.35 21.68 10.43
N GLU A 344 -10.76 22.87 10.37
CA GLU A 344 -9.59 23.21 11.18
C GLU A 344 -10.04 23.31 12.64
N ASP A 345 -9.61 22.36 13.47
CA ASP A 345 -9.76 22.44 14.92
C ASP A 345 -8.87 23.54 15.51
#